data_AF-A0A1L5YB10-F1
#
_entry.id   AF-A0A1L5YB10-F1
#
_cell.length_a   1.000
_cell.length_b   1.000
_cell.length_c   1.000
_cell.angle_alpha   90.00
_cell.angle_beta   90.00
_cell.angle_gamma   90.00
#
_symmetry.space_group_name_H-M   'P 1'
#
loop_
_entity.id
_entity.type
_entity.pdbx_description
1 polymer ?
#
loop_
_entity_poly.entity_id
_entity_poly.type
_entity_poly.pdbx_seq_one_letter_code
_entity_poly.pdbx_strand_id
1 'polypeptide(L)'
;MSDIPPASRQCCPVCQVEIEHTIDNQYLVHFSRGNTGSLAKLWARVCQYLKTDDQCNQCLNQNPLLHGEISDTDYYNDIAPIEFPDK
;
A
#
# COMPACT_ATOMS: atom_id res chain seq x y z
N MET A 1 23.75 -18.36 17.09
CA MET A 1 23.34 -17.56 15.93
C MET A 1 21.99 -18.09 15.53
N SER A 2 20.93 -17.33 15.79
CA SER A 2 19.56 -17.77 15.46
C SER A 2 19.31 -17.38 14.00
N ASP A 3 19.27 -18.37 13.12
CA ASP A 3 18.81 -18.24 11.74
C ASP A 3 17.31 -17.97 11.73
N ILE A 4 16.96 -16.69 11.90
CA ILE A 4 15.63 -16.18 11.60
C ILE A 4 15.61 -15.94 10.09
N PRO A 5 14.74 -16.60 9.31
CA PRO A 5 14.65 -16.32 7.88
C PRO A 5 14.35 -14.81 7.70
N PRO A 6 15.13 -14.10 6.88
CA PRO A 6 14.95 -12.67 6.72
C PRO A 6 13.57 -12.39 6.12
N ALA A 7 12.86 -11.41 6.68
CA ALA A 7 11.65 -10.88 6.06
C ALA A 7 11.92 -10.59 4.58
N SER A 8 11.07 -11.10 3.68
CA SER A 8 11.29 -10.94 2.26
C SER A 8 10.69 -9.61 1.81
N ARG A 9 11.51 -8.77 1.16
CA ARG A 9 11.10 -7.47 0.64
C ARG A 9 11.05 -7.51 -0.87
N GLN A 10 9.96 -7.00 -1.43
CA GLN A 10 9.74 -6.93 -2.86
C GLN A 10 9.26 -5.54 -3.24
N CYS A 11 9.87 -4.95 -4.26
CA CYS A 11 9.43 -3.67 -4.82
C CYS A 11 8.53 -3.95 -6.02
N CYS A 12 7.34 -3.33 -6.06
CA CYS A 12 6.44 -3.49 -7.18
C CYS A 12 6.99 -2.77 -8.43
N PRO A 13 7.14 -3.43 -9.59
CA PRO A 13 7.70 -2.80 -10.79
C PRO A 13 6.82 -1.69 -11.35
N VAL A 14 5.52 -1.68 -11.02
CA VAL A 14 4.56 -0.70 -11.53
C VAL A 14 4.42 0.51 -10.62
N CYS A 15 4.11 0.31 -9.34
CA CYS A 15 3.89 1.43 -8.41
C CYS A 15 5.13 1.81 -7.59
N GLN A 16 6.23 1.03 -7.70
CA GLN A 16 7.52 1.29 -7.03
C GLN A 16 7.43 1.33 -5.49
N VAL A 17 6.38 0.75 -4.91
CA VAL A 17 6.22 0.61 -3.46
C VAL A 17 6.82 -0.70 -2.99
N GLU A 18 7.56 -0.65 -1.88
CA GLU A 18 8.15 -1.82 -1.24
C GLU A 18 7.14 -2.50 -0.31
N ILE A 19 7.03 -3.82 -0.45
CA ILE A 19 6.17 -4.70 0.34
C ILE A 19 7.08 -5.69 1.07
N GLU A 20 6.99 -5.71 2.39
CA GLU A 20 7.70 -6.64 3.26
C GLU A 20 6.75 -7.72 3.75
N HIS A 21 7.11 -8.98 3.53
CA HIS A 21 6.45 -10.14 4.13
C HIS A 21 7.15 -10.52 5.42
N THR A 22 6.44 -10.39 6.54
CA THR A 22 6.95 -10.64 7.88
C THR A 22 6.81 -12.12 8.27
N ILE A 23 7.51 -12.52 9.32
CA ILE A 23 7.54 -13.90 9.82
C ILE A 23 6.15 -14.33 10.33
N ASP A 24 5.32 -13.40 10.77
CA ASP A 24 3.95 -13.64 11.25
C ASP A 24 2.92 -13.73 10.09
N ASN A 25 3.40 -13.92 8.85
CA ASN A 25 2.60 -13.94 7.64
C ASN A 25 1.78 -12.65 7.42
N GLN A 26 2.32 -11.51 7.87
CA GLN A 26 1.73 -10.20 7.65
C GLN A 26 2.49 -9.46 6.55
N TYR A 27 1.81 -8.50 5.92
CA TYR A 27 2.42 -7.61 4.94
C TYR A 27 2.55 -6.21 5.52
N LEU A 28 3.75 -5.64 5.43
CA LEU A 28 4.03 -4.25 5.72
C LEU A 28 4.38 -3.52 4.43
N VAL A 29 3.64 -2.46 4.13
CA VAL A 29 3.87 -1.60 2.98
C VAL A 29 4.69 -0.39 3.40
N HIS A 30 5.81 -0.16 2.72
CA HIS A 30 6.71 0.96 2.95
C HIS A 30 6.47 2.05 1.90
N PHE A 31 5.71 3.09 2.28
CA PHE A 31 5.52 4.27 1.44
C PHE A 31 6.75 5.18 1.44
N SER A 32 6.93 5.98 0.40
CA SER A 32 8.05 6.95 0.32
C SER A 32 8.00 8.05 1.39
N ARG A 33 6.83 8.30 1.97
CA ARG A 33 6.60 9.26 3.05
C ARG A 33 5.56 8.72 4.03
N GLY A 34 5.80 8.95 5.33
CA GLY A 34 4.90 8.56 6.41
C GLY A 34 5.18 7.18 6.98
N ASN A 35 4.22 6.68 7.79
CA ASN A 35 4.32 5.37 8.42
C ASN A 35 4.05 4.24 7.42
N THR A 36 4.46 3.03 7.80
CA THR A 36 4.08 1.81 7.08
C THR A 36 2.55 1.62 7.05
N GLY A 37 2.07 0.84 6.09
CA GLY A 37 0.64 0.54 5.96
C GLY A 37 0.35 -0.89 5.54
N SER A 38 -0.93 -1.14 5.26
CA SER A 38 -1.46 -2.40 4.77
C SER A 38 -1.49 -2.45 3.25
N LEU A 39 -1.65 -3.66 2.69
CA LEU A 39 -1.94 -3.85 1.27
C LEU A 39 -3.26 -3.18 0.84
N ALA A 40 -4.28 -3.18 1.71
CA ALA A 40 -5.52 -2.44 1.50
C ALA A 40 -5.26 -0.95 1.27
N LYS A 41 -4.48 -0.32 2.16
CA LYS A 41 -4.06 1.08 2.03
C LYS A 41 -3.27 1.35 0.76
N LEU A 42 -2.37 0.44 0.39
CA LEU A 42 -1.61 0.57 -0.87
C LEU A 42 -2.54 0.55 -2.09
N TRP A 43 -3.52 -0.34 -2.10
CA TRP A 43 -4.46 -0.43 -3.20
C TRP A 43 -5.33 0.83 -3.28
N ALA A 44 -5.94 1.23 -2.15
CA ALA A 44 -6.83 2.37 -2.05
C ALA A 44 -6.13 3.72 -2.38
N ARG A 45 -4.83 3.83 -2.19
CA ARG A 45 -4.10 5.09 -2.46
C ARG A 45 -3.39 5.13 -3.79
N VAL A 46 -3.00 3.98 -4.33
CA VAL A 46 -2.07 3.90 -5.47
C VAL A 46 -2.57 2.92 -6.52
N CYS A 47 -2.68 1.63 -6.20
CA CYS A 47 -2.88 0.60 -7.22
C CYS A 47 -4.25 0.66 -7.89
N GLN A 48 -5.30 1.15 -7.21
CA GLN A 48 -6.63 1.30 -7.83
C GLN A 48 -6.66 2.27 -9.03
N TYR A 49 -5.65 3.14 -9.16
CA TYR A 49 -5.61 4.16 -10.21
C TYR A 49 -4.84 3.73 -11.47
N LEU A 50 -4.28 2.51 -11.50
CA LEU A 50 -3.69 1.95 -12.73
C LEU A 50 -4.77 1.82 -13.81
N LYS A 51 -4.39 2.11 -15.07
CA LYS A 51 -5.37 2.30 -16.16
C LYS A 51 -5.29 1.25 -17.25
N THR A 52 -4.18 0.54 -17.37
CA THR A 52 -3.97 -0.44 -18.43
C THR A 52 -3.95 -1.84 -17.86
N ASP A 53 -4.44 -2.81 -18.64
CA ASP A 53 -4.40 -4.22 -18.26
C ASP A 53 -2.96 -4.68 -17.99
N ASP A 54 -1.99 -4.18 -18.77
CA ASP A 54 -0.57 -4.47 -18.59
C ASP A 54 -0.05 -4.01 -17.20
N GLN A 55 -0.40 -2.78 -16.79
CA GLN A 55 -0.08 -2.28 -15.45
C GLN A 55 -0.76 -3.09 -14.35
N CYS A 56 -2.03 -3.44 -14.54
CA CYS A 56 -2.79 -4.24 -13.58
C CYS A 56 -2.19 -5.66 -13.44
N ASN A 57 -1.80 -6.29 -14.53
CA ASN A 57 -1.21 -7.63 -14.53
C ASN A 57 0.20 -7.67 -13.90
N GLN A 58 0.97 -6.59 -14.02
CA GLN A 58 2.33 -6.51 -13.46
C GLN A 58 2.37 -5.98 -12.01
N CYS A 59 1.28 -5.37 -11.53
CA CYS A 59 1.24 -4.81 -10.19
C CYS A 59 1.03 -5.91 -9.13
N LEU A 60 1.90 -5.93 -8.12
CA LEU A 60 1.90 -6.97 -7.08
C LEU A 60 0.66 -6.94 -6.16
N ASN A 61 -0.10 -5.84 -6.17
CA ASN A 61 -1.18 -5.58 -5.21
C ASN A 61 -2.56 -5.37 -5.89
N GLN A 62 -2.83 -6.09 -6.98
CA GLN A 62 -4.12 -6.03 -7.69
C GLN A 62 -5.09 -7.17 -7.34
N ASN A 63 -4.61 -8.23 -6.70
CA ASN A 63 -5.45 -9.37 -6.34
C ASN A 63 -6.31 -9.04 -5.10
N PRO A 64 -7.66 -9.04 -5.24
CA PRO A 64 -8.52 -8.67 -4.12
C PRO A 64 -8.44 -9.59 -2.90
N LEU A 65 -8.11 -10.86 -3.14
CA LEU A 65 -7.96 -11.86 -2.07
C LEU A 65 -6.68 -11.64 -1.25
N LEU A 66 -5.68 -10.95 -1.81
CA LEU A 66 -4.40 -10.72 -1.14
C LEU A 66 -4.36 -9.39 -0.40
N HIS A 67 -5.01 -8.35 -0.95
CA HIS A 67 -4.96 -7.03 -0.31
C HIS A 67 -5.92 -6.85 0.88
N GLY A 68 -6.89 -7.76 1.04
CA GLY A 68 -7.89 -7.74 2.10
C GLY A 68 -9.04 -6.75 1.87
N GLU A 69 -9.89 -6.58 2.88
CA GLU A 69 -10.99 -5.61 2.82
C GLU A 69 -10.46 -4.17 2.88
N ILE A 70 -11.03 -3.31 2.05
CA ILE A 70 -10.72 -1.88 2.02
C ILE A 70 -11.70 -1.14 2.93
N SER A 71 -11.19 -0.30 3.84
CA SER A 71 -11.99 0.59 4.68
C SER A 71 -11.90 2.04 4.23
N ASP A 72 -12.83 2.89 4.66
CA ASP A 72 -12.78 4.34 4.37
C ASP A 72 -11.47 4.99 4.85
N THR A 73 -10.87 4.46 5.92
CA THR A 73 -9.61 4.97 6.49
C THR A 73 -8.37 4.62 5.67
N ASP A 74 -8.49 3.70 4.71
CA ASP A 74 -7.40 3.32 3.81
C ASP A 74 -7.19 4.35 2.69
N TYR A 75 -8.24 5.06 2.31
CA TYR A 75 -8.14 6.14 1.33
C TYR A 75 -7.37 7.35 1.91
N TYR A 76 -7.08 8.33 1.05
CA TYR A 76 -6.72 9.65 1.55
C TYR A 76 -7.99 10.26 2.15
N ASN A 77 -8.03 10.42 3.47
CA ASN A 77 -9.06 11.26 4.08
C ASN A 77 -8.82 12.68 3.58
N ASP A 78 -9.81 13.28 2.92
CA ASP A 78 -9.80 14.70 2.61
C ASP A 78 -9.46 15.46 3.90
N ILE A 79 -8.35 16.18 3.86
CA ILE A 79 -7.98 17.07 4.96
C ILE A 79 -9.16 18.03 5.11
N ALA A 80 -9.70 18.13 6.33
CA ALA A 80 -10.80 19.03 6.63
C ALA A 80 -10.53 20.40 5.95
N PRO A 81 -11.52 21.00 5.27
CA PRO A 81 -11.34 22.24 4.56
C PRO A 81 -10.61 23.24 5.45
N ILE A 82 -9.49 23.78 4.99
CA ILE A 82 -8.78 24.84 5.71
C ILE A 82 -9.72 26.04 5.71
N GLU A 83 -10.36 26.32 6.84
CA GLU A 83 -11.13 27.55 7.04
C GLU A 83 -10.12 28.71 7.01
N PHE A 84 -10.15 29.49 5.93
CA PHE A 84 -9.46 30.76 5.88
C PHE A 84 -10.30 31.77 6.66
N PRO A 85 -9.75 32.42 7.70
CA PRO A 85 -10.52 33.42 8.45
C PRO A 85 -10.85 34.60 7.52
N ASP A 86 -12.14 34.92 7.41
CA ASP A 86 -12.62 36.14 6.77
C ASP A 86 -11.98 37.36 7.44
N LYS A 87 -11.47 38.26 6.60
CA LYS A 87 -10.74 39.48 7.00
C LYS A 87 -11.68 40.57 7.49
#